data_AF-A0A3M1SHG5-F1
#
_entry.id   AF-A0A3M1SHG5-F1
#
_cell.length_a   1.000
_cell.length_b   1.000
_cell.length_c   1.000
_cell.angle_alpha   90.00
_cell.angle_beta   90.00
_cell.angle_gamma   90.00
#
_symmetry.space_group_name_H-M   'P 1'
#
loop_
_entity.id
_entity.type
_entity.pdbx_description
1 polymer ?
#
loop_
_entity_poly.entity_id
_entity_poly.type
_entity_poly.pdbx_seq_one_letter_code
_entity_poly.pdbx_strand_id
1 'polypeptide(L)'
;SERDSDAIVTEVKMPDAFVSQILRYESGGIKKIAETGGFFRVINNHLYHQGYSRKEVFSGPIHEVRLDGALKFGEEIKNFSGPIYDFAPLSEKKVISVDKDNRLVLLEEGVAYWIDDEDLGGFTREFRGASPTLMLEAPKWHINDRLEPYLGGVLVPDREPLASKAKTIGYKSSQLLYVWERDGLVQKKAVIEKIKGELLDYTLMGNKIAVLSKPMFGLQAGNILKGENPFVKLLQVYSVSVR
;
A
#
# COMPACT_ATOMS: atom_id res chain seq x y z
N SER A 1 21.26 -7.85 4.34
CA SER A 1 22.38 -8.33 3.49
C SER A 1 21.94 -8.30 2.03
N GLU A 2 22.68 -7.58 1.18
CA GLU A 2 22.46 -7.24 -0.26
C GLU A 2 21.10 -6.67 -0.70
N ARG A 3 19.97 -7.04 -0.10
CA ARG A 3 18.64 -6.49 -0.45
C ARG A 3 18.32 -5.14 0.22
N ASP A 4 19.09 -4.74 1.24
CA ASP A 4 18.81 -3.51 2.01
C ASP A 4 19.02 -2.21 1.19
N SER A 5 19.62 -2.30 0.00
CA SER A 5 19.80 -1.19 -0.95
C SER A 5 18.87 -1.24 -2.17
N ASP A 6 18.00 -2.24 -2.24
CA ASP A 6 17.11 -2.44 -3.39
C ASP A 6 15.77 -1.74 -3.14
N ALA A 7 15.36 -0.91 -4.11
CA ALA A 7 14.07 -0.25 -4.14
C ALA A 7 13.19 -0.88 -5.22
N ILE A 8 11.91 -1.05 -4.93
CA ILE A 8 10.92 -1.50 -5.90
C ILE A 8 10.06 -0.32 -6.28
N VAL A 9 9.97 -0.08 -7.59
CA VAL A 9 9.18 1.00 -8.17
C VAL A 9 8.18 0.39 -9.13
N THR A 10 6.90 0.64 -8.91
CA THR A 10 5.83 0.29 -9.84
C THR A 10 5.35 1.55 -10.54
N GLU A 11 5.49 1.57 -11.86
CA GLU A 11 5.06 2.68 -12.71
C GLU A 11 3.83 2.28 -13.53
N VAL A 12 2.85 3.19 -13.56
CA VAL A 12 1.66 3.07 -14.39
C VAL A 12 1.89 3.82 -15.69
N LYS A 13 1.98 3.12 -16.82
CA LYS A 13 2.01 3.71 -18.16
C LYS A 13 0.64 3.58 -18.79
N MET A 14 -0.25 4.49 -18.39
CA MET A 14 -1.63 4.50 -18.87
C MET A 14 -1.70 4.75 -20.39
N PRO A 15 -2.63 4.10 -21.13
CA PRO A 15 -3.57 3.06 -20.69
C PRO A 15 -3.08 1.63 -20.94
N ASP A 16 -1.83 1.44 -21.38
CA ASP A 16 -1.44 0.23 -22.10
C ASP A 16 -0.62 -0.76 -21.28
N ALA A 17 0.11 -0.30 -20.26
CA ALA A 17 1.02 -1.16 -19.51
C ALA A 17 1.22 -0.74 -18.07
N PHE A 18 1.40 -1.76 -17.23
CA PHE A 18 2.01 -1.64 -15.92
C PHE A 18 3.40 -2.22 -15.98
N VAL A 19 4.38 -1.44 -15.52
CA VAL A 19 5.77 -1.87 -15.47
C VAL A 19 6.27 -1.73 -14.05
N SER A 20 6.69 -2.84 -13.45
CA SER A 20 7.40 -2.82 -12.18
C SER A 20 8.88 -3.04 -12.42
N GLN A 21 9.70 -2.27 -11.70
CA GLN A 21 11.15 -2.29 -11.76
C GLN A 21 11.73 -2.55 -10.38
N ILE A 22 12.83 -3.28 -10.36
CA ILE A 22 13.71 -3.38 -9.19
C ILE A 22 14.94 -2.55 -9.49
N LEU A 23 15.20 -1.58 -8.62
CA LEU A 23 16.30 -0.63 -8.70
C LEU A 23 17.25 -0.90 -7.53
N ARG A 24 18.55 -0.81 -7.77
CA ARG A 24 19.58 -0.90 -6.74
C ARG A 24 20.36 0.39 -6.68
N TYR A 25 20.61 0.88 -5.47
CA TYR A 25 21.57 1.95 -5.25
C TYR A 25 22.98 1.38 -5.09
N GLU A 26 23.87 1.73 -6.01
CA GLU A 26 25.28 1.35 -6.01
C GLU A 26 26.16 2.61 -5.96
N SER A 27 27.48 2.47 -5.74
CA SER A 27 28.41 3.60 -5.59
C SER A 27 28.44 4.58 -6.77
N GLY A 28 27.95 4.17 -7.94
CA GLY A 28 27.82 5.00 -9.15
C GLY A 28 26.42 5.52 -9.44
N GLY A 29 25.42 5.26 -8.58
CA GLY A 29 24.05 5.73 -8.73
C GLY A 29 23.00 4.62 -8.69
N ILE A 30 21.79 4.94 -9.17
CA ILE A 30 20.66 4.01 -9.22
C ILE A 30 20.71 3.20 -10.52
N LYS A 31 20.69 1.88 -10.41
CA LYS A 31 20.71 0.95 -11.54
C LYS A 31 19.47 0.07 -11.52
N LYS A 32 18.83 -0.09 -12.69
CA LYS A 32 17.76 -1.08 -12.86
C LYS A 32 18.36 -2.48 -12.95
N ILE A 33 17.93 -3.38 -12.08
CA ILE A 33 18.41 -4.78 -12.04
C ILE A 33 17.37 -5.78 -12.55
N ALA A 34 16.08 -5.44 -12.52
CA ALA A 34 15.02 -6.24 -13.11
C ALA A 34 13.82 -5.38 -13.52
N GLU A 35 13.02 -5.90 -14.44
CA GLU A 35 11.76 -5.30 -14.88
C GLU A 35 10.77 -6.42 -15.26
N THR A 36 9.49 -6.20 -14.99
CA THR A 36 8.40 -7.08 -15.44
C THR A 36 7.14 -6.28 -15.74
N GLY A 37 6.25 -6.86 -16.53
CA GLY A 37 4.86 -6.39 -16.63
C GLY A 37 4.06 -6.81 -15.39
N GLY A 38 3.14 -5.95 -14.92
CA GLY A 38 2.34 -6.23 -13.73
C GLY A 38 2.85 -5.51 -12.48
N PHE A 39 2.65 -6.12 -11.32
CA PHE A 39 2.87 -5.51 -10.01
C PHE A 39 3.89 -6.29 -9.21
N PHE A 40 4.85 -5.60 -8.59
CA PHE A 40 5.71 -6.14 -7.54
C PHE A 40 5.30 -5.64 -6.15
N ARG A 41 5.46 -6.51 -5.16
CA ARG A 41 5.36 -6.14 -3.74
C ARG A 41 6.31 -6.99 -2.91
N VAL A 42 6.94 -6.38 -1.91
CA VAL A 42 7.66 -7.13 -0.87
C VAL A 42 6.74 -7.29 0.34
N ILE A 43 6.70 -8.51 0.87
CA ILE A 43 5.99 -8.86 2.11
C ILE A 43 6.89 -9.83 2.88
N ASN A 44 7.18 -9.56 4.16
CA ASN A 44 8.06 -10.40 4.98
C ASN A 44 9.43 -10.73 4.34
N ASN A 45 10.05 -9.77 3.64
CA ASN A 45 11.30 -9.95 2.88
C ASN A 45 11.22 -10.90 1.67
N HIS A 46 10.04 -11.36 1.29
CA HIS A 46 9.80 -12.09 0.05
C HIS A 46 9.25 -11.14 -1.01
N LEU A 47 9.73 -11.26 -2.25
CA LEU A 47 9.21 -10.53 -3.38
C LEU A 47 8.06 -11.33 -3.98
N TYR A 48 6.97 -10.66 -4.30
CA TYR A 48 5.80 -11.25 -4.93
C TYR A 48 5.43 -10.49 -6.20
N HIS A 49 4.78 -11.19 -7.13
CA HIS A 49 4.29 -10.65 -8.37
C HIS A 49 2.84 -11.05 -8.65
N GLN A 50 2.11 -10.12 -9.27
CA GLN A 50 0.82 -10.39 -9.88
C GLN A 50 0.75 -9.75 -11.27
N GLY A 51 0.13 -10.44 -12.21
CA GLY A 51 -0.03 -9.96 -13.58
C GLY A 51 -0.91 -8.72 -13.69
N TYR A 52 -0.79 -8.02 -14.82
CA TYR A 52 -1.70 -6.94 -15.21
C TYR A 52 -2.47 -7.29 -16.48
N SER A 53 -3.76 -6.98 -16.50
CA SER A 53 -4.56 -6.99 -17.72
C SER A 53 -5.54 -5.81 -17.76
N ARG A 54 -5.94 -5.37 -18.95
CA ARG A 54 -6.92 -4.28 -19.08
C ARG A 54 -8.30 -4.61 -18.52
N LYS A 55 -8.63 -5.90 -18.45
CA LYS A 55 -9.95 -6.38 -18.03
C LYS A 55 -10.07 -6.43 -16.50
N GLU A 56 -9.05 -6.95 -15.82
CA GLU A 56 -9.08 -7.23 -14.38
C GLU A 56 -8.18 -6.30 -13.56
N VAL A 57 -7.29 -5.56 -14.22
CA VAL A 57 -6.19 -4.79 -13.62
C VAL A 57 -5.21 -5.70 -12.89
N PHE A 58 -5.61 -6.32 -11.79
CA PHE A 58 -4.86 -7.36 -11.09
C PHE A 58 -5.27 -8.71 -11.65
N SER A 59 -4.42 -9.31 -12.49
CA SER A 59 -4.79 -10.48 -13.28
C SER A 59 -3.96 -11.70 -12.90
N GLY A 60 -4.67 -12.80 -12.71
CA GLY A 60 -4.08 -14.08 -12.32
C GLY A 60 -3.64 -14.13 -10.85
N PRO A 61 -3.05 -15.27 -10.46
CA PRO A 61 -2.60 -15.51 -9.11
C PRO A 61 -1.37 -14.68 -8.70
N ILE A 62 -1.09 -14.66 -7.40
CA ILE A 62 0.09 -14.01 -6.83
C ILE A 62 1.17 -15.07 -6.66
N HIS A 63 2.35 -14.84 -7.23
CA HIS A 63 3.50 -15.75 -7.15
C HIS A 63 4.61 -15.16 -6.31
N GLU A 64 5.30 -15.99 -5.51
CA GLU A 64 6.62 -15.61 -4.98
C GLU A 64 7.61 -15.46 -6.16
N VAL A 65 8.50 -14.49 -6.10
CA VAL A 65 9.52 -14.24 -7.11
C VAL A 65 10.90 -14.17 -6.46
N ARG A 66 11.88 -14.81 -7.09
CA ARG A 66 13.29 -14.71 -6.70
C ARG A 66 14.07 -14.01 -7.80
N LEU A 67 15.00 -13.15 -7.39
CA LEU A 67 15.97 -12.54 -8.29
C LEU A 67 17.30 -13.28 -8.14
N ASP A 68 17.64 -14.08 -9.15
CA ASP A 68 18.88 -14.86 -9.22
C ASP A 68 19.43 -14.78 -10.65
N GLY A 69 20.10 -13.66 -10.94
CA GLY A 69 20.51 -13.22 -12.28
C GLY A 69 19.33 -12.77 -13.18
N ALA A 70 18.20 -13.45 -13.08
CA ALA A 70 16.92 -13.15 -13.72
C ALA A 70 15.76 -13.38 -12.74
N LEU A 71 14.57 -12.88 -13.11
CA LEU A 71 13.33 -13.13 -12.35
C LEU A 71 12.91 -14.59 -12.52
N LYS A 72 12.75 -15.29 -11.39
CA LYS A 72 12.23 -16.66 -11.33
C LYS A 72 10.93 -16.67 -10.53
N PHE A 73 9.84 -17.05 -11.19
CA PHE A 73 8.51 -17.15 -10.59
C PHE A 73 8.37 -18.52 -9.92
N GLY A 74 7.98 -18.50 -8.64
CA GLY A 74 7.81 -19.67 -7.79
C GLY A 74 6.34 -20.04 -7.60
N GLU A 75 6.03 -20.52 -6.40
CA GLU A 75 4.69 -21.00 -6.06
C GLU A 75 3.67 -19.86 -5.94
N GLU A 76 2.42 -20.21 -6.20
CA GLU A 76 1.26 -19.36 -5.96
C GLU A 76 0.89 -19.33 -4.47
N ILE A 77 0.50 -18.15 -3.98
CA ILE A 77 -0.11 -17.99 -2.66
C ILE A 77 -1.53 -18.54 -2.68
N LYS A 78 -1.82 -19.52 -1.82
CA LYS A 78 -3.14 -20.21 -1.78
C LYS A 78 -4.12 -19.67 -0.74
N ASN A 79 -3.64 -18.95 0.27
CA ASN A 79 -4.44 -18.49 1.41
C ASN A 79 -5.09 -17.10 1.19
N PHE A 80 -4.91 -16.50 0.02
CA PHE A 80 -5.53 -15.23 -0.36
C PHE A 80 -5.82 -15.19 -1.85
N SER A 81 -7.01 -14.70 -2.21
CA SER A 81 -7.38 -14.39 -3.59
C SER A 81 -7.76 -12.92 -3.68
N GLY A 82 -7.04 -12.16 -4.50
CA GLY A 82 -7.31 -10.74 -4.69
C GLY A 82 -6.09 -9.98 -5.21
N PRO A 83 -6.17 -8.64 -5.23
CA PRO A 83 -5.04 -7.79 -5.58
C PRO A 83 -3.86 -7.95 -4.62
N ILE A 84 -2.63 -7.94 -5.17
CA ILE A 84 -1.40 -8.12 -4.42
C ILE A 84 -1.20 -7.08 -3.32
N TYR A 85 -1.85 -5.92 -3.35
CA TYR A 85 -1.75 -4.87 -2.33
C TYR A 85 -2.79 -4.97 -1.21
N ASP A 86 -3.79 -5.85 -1.36
CA ASP A 86 -4.97 -5.84 -0.52
C ASP A 86 -4.83 -6.66 0.76
N PHE A 87 -3.69 -7.32 0.99
CA PHE A 87 -3.52 -8.21 2.14
C PHE A 87 -2.16 -8.10 2.82
N ALA A 88 -2.06 -8.56 4.05
CA ALA A 88 -0.81 -8.86 4.74
C ALA A 88 -0.99 -10.12 5.60
N PRO A 89 -0.02 -11.03 5.60
CA PRO A 89 -0.08 -12.24 6.41
C PRO A 89 0.04 -11.89 7.89
N LEU A 90 -0.88 -12.46 8.67
CA LEU A 90 -0.84 -12.47 10.13
C LEU A 90 -0.21 -13.77 10.64
N SER A 91 -0.50 -14.88 9.97
CA SER A 91 0.11 -16.20 10.17
C SER A 91 0.11 -16.99 8.84
N GLU A 92 0.50 -18.26 8.86
CA GLU A 92 0.44 -19.12 7.66
C GLU A 92 -0.99 -19.27 7.11
N LYS A 93 -1.98 -19.28 8.01
CA LYS A 93 -3.39 -19.51 7.64
C LYS A 93 -4.22 -18.24 7.61
N LYS A 94 -3.76 -17.16 8.28
CA LYS A 94 -4.54 -15.95 8.46
C LYS A 94 -3.92 -14.75 7.77
N VAL A 95 -4.76 -13.95 7.11
CA VAL A 95 -4.36 -12.69 6.49
C VAL A 95 -5.32 -11.59 6.92
N ILE A 96 -4.79 -10.39 7.16
CA ILE A 96 -5.58 -9.17 7.20
C ILE A 96 -5.66 -8.64 5.78
N SER A 97 -6.85 -8.31 5.30
CA SER A 97 -7.07 -7.73 3.98
C SER A 97 -7.97 -6.50 4.02
N VAL A 98 -8.05 -5.79 2.90
CA VAL A 98 -9.02 -4.71 2.65
C VAL A 98 -10.04 -5.18 1.64
N ASP A 99 -11.33 -5.02 1.94
CA ASP A 99 -12.40 -5.36 1.01
C ASP A 99 -12.70 -4.23 0.01
N LYS A 100 -13.63 -4.51 -0.91
CA LYS A 100 -14.09 -3.54 -1.93
C LYS A 100 -14.72 -2.26 -1.34
N ASP A 101 -15.21 -2.32 -0.10
CA ASP A 101 -15.85 -1.21 0.61
C ASP A 101 -14.83 -0.47 1.48
N ASN A 102 -13.53 -0.79 1.31
CA ASN A 102 -12.39 -0.23 2.03
C ASN A 102 -12.40 -0.53 3.53
N ARG A 103 -12.93 -1.69 3.93
CA ARG A 103 -12.97 -2.15 5.33
C ARG A 103 -11.94 -3.23 5.56
N LEU A 104 -11.45 -3.34 6.79
CA LEU A 104 -10.55 -4.44 7.16
C LEU A 104 -11.32 -5.75 7.27
N VAL A 105 -10.69 -6.81 6.81
CA VAL A 105 -11.22 -8.18 6.89
C VAL A 105 -10.13 -9.09 7.43
N LEU A 106 -10.47 -9.95 8.38
CA LEU A 106 -9.63 -11.08 8.76
C LEU A 106 -10.11 -12.31 7.98
N LEU A 107 -9.23 -12.83 7.13
CA LEU A 107 -9.45 -14.09 6.43
C LEU A 107 -8.63 -15.20 7.10
N GLU A 108 -9.22 -16.39 7.22
CA GLU A 108 -8.51 -17.63 7.57
C GLU A 108 -8.78 -18.65 6.47
N GLU A 109 -7.71 -19.15 5.85
CA GLU A 109 -7.74 -20.06 4.69
C GLU A 109 -8.65 -19.54 3.56
N GLY A 110 -8.64 -18.22 3.34
CA GLY A 110 -9.43 -17.53 2.31
C GLY A 110 -10.90 -17.26 2.69
N VAL A 111 -11.36 -17.68 3.87
CA VAL A 111 -12.73 -17.44 4.35
C VAL A 111 -12.74 -16.25 5.32
N ALA A 112 -13.72 -15.36 5.23
CA ALA A 112 -13.85 -14.22 6.14
C ALA A 112 -14.43 -14.62 7.50
N TYR A 113 -13.71 -14.29 8.58
CA TYR A 113 -14.12 -14.53 9.97
C TYR A 113 -14.55 -13.26 10.69
N TRP A 114 -14.00 -12.12 10.28
CA TRP A 114 -14.32 -10.82 10.84
C TRP A 114 -14.21 -9.74 9.76
N ILE A 115 -15.11 -8.76 9.82
CA ILE A 115 -15.14 -7.59 8.95
C ILE A 115 -15.34 -6.38 9.85
N ASP A 116 -14.51 -5.37 9.66
CA ASP A 116 -14.65 -4.08 10.34
C ASP A 116 -15.96 -3.40 9.95
N ASP A 117 -16.59 -2.71 10.89
CA ASP A 117 -17.78 -1.91 10.61
C ASP A 117 -17.43 -0.54 10.01
N GLU A 118 -16.20 -0.08 10.23
CA GLU A 118 -15.67 1.17 9.70
C GLU A 118 -14.81 0.97 8.44
N ASP A 119 -14.86 1.94 7.53
CA ASP A 119 -13.97 2.00 6.37
C ASP A 119 -12.71 2.84 6.66
N LEU A 120 -11.60 2.52 6.00
CA LEU A 120 -10.27 3.15 6.22
C LEU A 120 -10.10 4.55 5.58
N GLY A 121 -11.19 5.22 5.20
CA GLY A 121 -11.17 6.57 4.64
C GLY A 121 -11.02 6.68 3.12
N GLY A 122 -11.07 5.58 2.37
CA GLY A 122 -10.96 5.53 0.91
C GLY A 122 -9.53 5.44 0.38
N PHE A 123 -9.37 5.65 -0.93
CA PHE A 123 -8.14 5.34 -1.67
C PHE A 123 -7.40 6.60 -2.15
N THR A 124 -6.08 6.63 -1.97
CA THR A 124 -5.20 7.73 -2.44
C THR A 124 -4.81 7.59 -3.92
N ARG A 125 -4.84 6.35 -4.44
CA ARG A 125 -4.40 5.99 -5.80
C ARG A 125 -5.58 5.42 -6.59
N GLU A 126 -6.50 6.30 -7.01
CA GLU A 126 -7.61 5.96 -7.90
C GLU A 126 -7.27 6.34 -9.35
N PHE A 127 -7.59 5.45 -10.27
CA PHE A 127 -7.33 5.58 -11.69
C PHE A 127 -8.61 5.33 -12.49
N ARG A 128 -8.72 6.00 -13.63
CA ARG A 128 -9.79 5.75 -14.61
C ARG A 128 -9.25 4.82 -15.69
N GLY A 129 -9.97 3.73 -15.96
CA GLY A 129 -9.67 2.83 -17.07
C GLY A 129 -9.90 3.48 -18.44
N ALA A 130 -9.63 2.73 -19.50
CA ALA A 130 -10.05 3.13 -20.83
C ALA A 130 -11.58 2.95 -20.97
N SER A 131 -12.29 4.00 -21.42
CA SER A 131 -13.71 3.84 -21.74
C SER A 131 -13.87 3.29 -23.16
N PRO A 132 -14.70 2.26 -23.39
CA PRO A 132 -14.94 1.75 -24.73
C PRO A 132 -15.69 2.74 -25.64
N THR A 133 -16.36 3.77 -25.08
CA THR A 133 -17.03 4.83 -25.85
C THR A 133 -17.04 6.16 -25.07
N LEU A 134 -17.18 7.30 -25.76
CA LEU A 134 -17.30 8.63 -25.11
C LEU A 134 -18.53 8.78 -24.20
N MET A 135 -19.53 7.90 -24.33
CA MET A 135 -20.79 7.98 -23.58
C MET A 135 -20.82 7.13 -22.31
N LEU A 136 -19.88 6.20 -22.13
CA LEU A 136 -19.79 5.37 -20.93
C LEU A 136 -18.74 5.94 -19.97
N GLU A 137 -19.06 6.05 -18.69
CA GLU A 137 -18.06 6.42 -17.68
C GLU A 137 -17.01 5.30 -17.60
N ALA A 138 -15.74 5.68 -17.65
CA ALA A 138 -14.64 4.74 -17.54
C ALA A 138 -14.69 4.02 -16.17
N PRO A 139 -14.50 2.69 -16.11
CA PRO A 139 -14.44 2.00 -14.84
C PRO A 139 -13.28 2.56 -14.01
N LYS A 140 -13.56 2.83 -12.73
CA LYS A 140 -12.54 3.24 -11.76
C LYS A 140 -11.94 2.02 -11.11
N TRP A 141 -10.63 2.06 -10.90
CA TRP A 141 -9.90 1.07 -10.12
C TRP A 141 -8.86 1.78 -9.27
N HIS A 142 -8.34 1.10 -8.25
CA HIS A 142 -7.40 1.68 -7.31
C HIS A 142 -6.28 0.72 -6.97
N ILE A 143 -5.20 1.27 -6.42
CA ILE A 143 -4.18 0.50 -5.72
C ILE A 143 -4.32 0.84 -4.24
N ASN A 144 -4.61 -0.18 -3.43
CA ASN A 144 -4.70 -0.01 -2.00
C ASN A 144 -3.36 0.39 -1.39
N ASP A 145 -3.45 1.04 -0.24
CA ASP A 145 -2.26 1.33 0.53
C ASP A 145 -1.60 0.06 1.01
N ARG A 146 -0.28 0.11 1.17
CA ARG A 146 0.49 -1.02 1.64
C ARG A 146 0.04 -1.37 3.06
N LEU A 147 -0.38 -2.60 3.25
CA LEU A 147 -0.42 -3.27 4.55
C LEU A 147 0.98 -3.85 4.83
N GLU A 148 1.47 -3.82 6.05
CA GLU A 148 2.82 -4.35 6.35
C GLU A 148 2.78 -5.21 7.61
N PRO A 149 3.19 -6.49 7.58
CA PRO A 149 3.36 -7.28 8.79
C PRO A 149 4.32 -6.62 9.77
N TYR A 150 3.97 -6.61 11.06
CA TYR A 150 4.75 -5.97 12.10
C TYR A 150 4.49 -6.64 13.44
N LEU A 151 5.51 -7.14 14.15
CA LEU A 151 5.39 -7.70 15.52
C LEU A 151 4.22 -8.67 15.78
N GLY A 152 3.88 -9.53 14.80
CA GLY A 152 2.76 -10.48 14.93
C GLY A 152 1.37 -9.90 14.65
N GLY A 153 1.32 -8.66 14.16
CA GLY A 153 0.14 -8.02 13.60
C GLY A 153 0.44 -7.38 12.24
N VAL A 154 -0.38 -6.41 11.85
CA VAL A 154 -0.31 -5.71 10.57
C VAL A 154 -0.46 -4.21 10.80
N LEU A 155 0.40 -3.43 10.16
CA LEU A 155 0.25 -1.99 10.07
C LEU A 155 -0.70 -1.63 8.93
N VAL A 156 -1.65 -0.75 9.22
CA VAL A 156 -2.73 -0.36 8.32
C VAL A 156 -2.87 1.17 8.32
N PRO A 157 -2.76 1.83 7.16
CA PRO A 157 -3.14 3.23 7.02
C PRO A 157 -4.64 3.42 7.19
N ASP A 158 -5.02 4.40 8.00
CA ASP A 158 -6.41 4.79 8.21
C ASP A 158 -6.52 6.32 8.17
N ARG A 159 -7.61 6.83 7.59
CA ARG A 159 -7.73 8.25 7.29
C ARG A 159 -9.12 8.80 7.54
N GLU A 160 -9.16 10.05 8.01
CA GLU A 160 -10.38 10.83 8.11
C GLU A 160 -10.50 11.75 6.88
N PRO A 161 -11.43 11.48 5.94
CA PRO A 161 -11.62 12.32 4.77
C PRO A 161 -12.18 13.70 5.17
N LEU A 162 -11.85 14.74 4.38
CA LEU A 162 -12.39 16.09 4.56
C LEU A 162 -13.92 16.13 4.47
N ALA A 163 -14.46 15.38 3.50
CA ALA A 163 -15.89 15.21 3.30
C ALA A 163 -16.17 13.72 3.06
N SER A 164 -17.05 13.13 3.85
CA SER A 164 -17.40 11.70 3.77
C SER A 164 -17.90 11.26 2.39
N LYS A 165 -18.53 12.17 1.65
CA LYS A 165 -19.05 11.93 0.28
C LYS A 165 -18.01 12.11 -0.83
N ALA A 166 -16.82 12.65 -0.53
CA ALA A 166 -15.80 12.98 -1.52
C ALA A 166 -14.39 12.72 -0.96
N LYS A 167 -14.11 11.44 -0.68
CA LYS A 167 -12.90 10.95 -0.01
C LYS A 167 -11.58 11.28 -0.74
N THR A 168 -11.63 11.69 -2.01
CA THR A 168 -10.47 12.02 -2.84
C THR A 168 -10.08 13.51 -2.84
N ILE A 169 -10.88 14.40 -2.24
CA ILE A 169 -10.57 15.84 -2.19
C ILE A 169 -9.41 16.13 -1.21
N GLY A 170 -9.22 15.23 -0.25
CA GLY A 170 -8.14 15.30 0.73
C GLY A 170 -8.62 14.84 2.10
N TYR A 171 -7.67 14.81 3.02
CA TYR A 171 -7.85 14.22 4.35
C TYR A 171 -7.60 15.27 5.43
N LYS A 172 -8.37 15.19 6.53
CA LYS A 172 -8.15 16.04 7.70
C LYS A 172 -6.96 15.54 8.50
N SER A 173 -6.97 14.24 8.75
CA SER A 173 -5.95 13.53 9.48
C SER A 173 -5.86 12.10 8.98
N SER A 174 -4.71 11.51 9.24
CA SER A 174 -4.45 10.10 9.05
C SER A 174 -3.84 9.53 10.33
N GLN A 175 -3.88 8.21 10.43
CA GLN A 175 -3.20 7.44 11.46
C GLN A 175 -2.63 6.17 10.86
N LEU A 176 -1.67 5.59 11.57
CA LEU A 176 -1.18 4.25 11.28
C LEU A 176 -1.67 3.35 12.40
N LEU A 177 -2.56 2.43 12.06
CA LEU A 177 -3.09 1.43 12.97
C LEU A 177 -2.14 0.22 13.02
N TYR A 178 -2.09 -0.40 14.18
CA TYR A 178 -1.60 -1.75 14.39
C TYR A 178 -2.81 -2.65 14.65
N VAL A 179 -2.96 -3.69 13.84
CA VAL A 179 -4.08 -4.61 13.85
C VAL A 179 -3.57 -6.01 14.12
N TRP A 180 -4.10 -6.68 15.13
CA TRP A 180 -3.69 -8.04 15.48
C TRP A 180 -4.88 -8.85 15.98
N GLU A 181 -4.74 -10.17 15.99
CA GLU A 181 -5.73 -11.06 16.59
C GLU A 181 -5.22 -11.53 17.95
N ARG A 182 -6.12 -11.56 18.94
CA ARG A 182 -5.88 -12.20 20.24
C ARG A 182 -7.14 -12.91 20.69
N ASP A 183 -7.02 -14.19 21.02
CA ASP A 183 -8.11 -15.02 21.54
C ASP A 183 -9.36 -15.02 20.64
N GLY A 184 -9.16 -15.00 19.32
CA GLY A 184 -10.24 -14.98 18.31
C GLY A 184 -10.88 -13.61 18.08
N LEU A 185 -10.36 -12.55 18.71
CA LEU A 185 -10.85 -11.17 18.54
C LEU A 185 -9.79 -10.32 17.83
N VAL A 186 -10.22 -9.59 16.81
CA VAL A 186 -9.39 -8.59 16.14
C VAL A 186 -9.34 -7.33 16.99
N GLN A 187 -8.13 -6.86 17.28
CA GLN A 187 -7.84 -5.64 18.03
C GLN A 187 -7.14 -4.64 17.12
N LYS A 188 -7.44 -3.35 17.32
CA LYS A 188 -6.86 -2.22 16.59
C LYS A 188 -6.31 -1.21 17.58
N LYS A 189 -5.14 -0.66 17.31
CA LYS A 189 -4.55 0.44 18.09
C LYS A 189 -3.76 1.37 17.18
N ALA A 190 -3.94 2.67 17.30
CA ALA A 190 -3.06 3.62 16.61
C ALA A 190 -1.63 3.54 17.19
N VAL A 191 -0.65 3.27 16.34
CA VAL A 191 0.79 3.36 16.68
C VAL A 191 1.35 4.74 16.37
N ILE A 192 0.76 5.42 15.40
CA ILE A 192 1.03 6.82 15.09
C ILE A 192 -0.32 7.50 14.92
N GLU A 193 -0.61 8.45 15.80
CA GLU A 193 -1.85 9.21 15.80
C GLU A 193 -1.66 10.58 15.15
N LYS A 194 -2.77 11.16 14.66
CA LYS A 194 -2.88 12.59 14.29
C LYS A 194 -1.83 13.05 13.28
N ILE A 195 -1.53 12.21 12.29
CA ILE A 195 -0.76 12.65 11.12
C ILE A 195 -1.64 13.68 10.40
N LYS A 196 -1.19 14.94 10.34
CA LYS A 196 -1.99 16.00 9.72
C LYS A 196 -2.09 15.78 8.22
N GLY A 197 -3.31 15.77 7.71
CA GLY A 197 -3.57 15.54 6.29
C GLY A 197 -3.54 14.07 5.90
N GLU A 198 -2.98 13.79 4.73
CA GLU A 198 -2.99 12.50 4.05
C GLU A 198 -1.69 11.73 4.28
N LEU A 199 -1.78 10.51 4.82
CA LEU A 199 -0.69 9.54 4.79
C LEU A 199 -0.56 9.00 3.35
N LEU A 200 0.60 9.19 2.74
CA LEU A 200 0.88 8.74 1.36
C LEU A 200 1.57 7.37 1.32
N ASP A 201 2.57 7.18 2.18
CA ASP A 201 3.28 5.91 2.36
C ASP A 201 3.99 5.90 3.72
N TYR A 202 4.48 4.74 4.15
CA TYR A 202 5.32 4.58 5.33
C TYR A 202 6.29 3.43 5.15
N THR A 203 7.43 3.44 5.84
CA THR A 203 8.36 2.31 5.86
C THR A 203 8.89 2.05 7.27
N LEU A 204 9.15 0.77 7.55
CA LEU A 204 9.73 0.31 8.80
C LEU A 204 11.27 0.41 8.74
N MET A 205 11.87 0.93 9.80
CA MET A 205 13.31 1.10 9.96
C MET A 205 13.72 0.64 11.37
N GLY A 206 13.68 -0.67 11.60
CA GLY A 206 13.90 -1.25 12.93
C GLY A 206 12.80 -0.84 13.91
N ASN A 207 13.15 -0.06 14.94
CA ASN A 207 12.20 0.48 15.92
C ASN A 207 11.64 1.86 15.55
N LYS A 208 11.79 2.26 14.29
CA LYS A 208 11.27 3.52 13.76
C LYS A 208 10.36 3.27 12.57
N ILE A 209 9.44 4.21 12.37
CA ILE A 209 8.58 4.26 11.19
C ILE A 209 8.78 5.62 10.55
N ALA A 210 9.20 5.63 9.30
CA ALA A 210 9.21 6.84 8.49
C ALA A 210 7.88 6.94 7.76
N VAL A 211 7.18 8.06 7.89
CA VAL A 211 5.88 8.32 7.29
C VAL A 211 6.02 9.48 6.31
N LEU A 212 5.59 9.25 5.08
CA LEU A 212 5.43 10.27 4.06
C LEU A 212 3.99 10.76 4.08
N SER A 213 3.79 12.06 4.31
CA SER A 213 2.47 12.67 4.37
C SER A 213 2.36 13.94 3.52
N LYS A 214 1.12 14.33 3.24
CA LYS A 214 0.78 15.58 2.56
C LYS A 214 -0.18 16.37 3.46
N PRO A 215 0.10 17.66 3.75
CA PRO A 215 -0.80 18.50 4.53
C PRO A 215 -2.19 18.61 3.91
N MET A 216 -3.18 18.98 4.72
CA MET A 216 -4.54 19.30 4.26
C MET A 216 -4.48 20.35 3.14
N PHE A 217 -5.22 20.14 2.04
CA PHE A 217 -5.17 20.94 0.80
C PHE A 217 -3.82 20.96 0.07
N GLY A 218 -2.83 20.18 0.53
CA GLY A 218 -1.48 20.18 -0.03
C GLY A 218 -0.73 21.50 0.17
N LEU A 219 -1.15 22.37 1.07
CA LEU A 219 -0.56 23.70 1.26
C LEU A 219 -0.03 23.85 2.68
N GLN A 220 1.22 24.28 2.81
CA GLN A 220 1.77 24.80 4.06
C GLN A 220 1.66 26.33 4.05
N ALA A 221 0.63 26.89 4.70
CA ALA A 221 0.33 28.32 4.66
C ALA A 221 1.49 29.22 5.13
N GLY A 222 2.35 28.72 6.03
CA GLY A 222 3.57 29.42 6.46
C GLY A 222 4.59 29.63 5.35
N ASN A 223 4.60 28.78 4.31
CA ASN A 223 5.50 28.89 3.16
C ASN A 223 4.99 29.93 2.15
N ILE A 224 3.66 30.12 2.07
CA ILE A 224 3.05 31.18 1.25
C ILE A 224 3.54 32.56 1.71
N LEU A 225 3.55 32.79 3.03
CA LEU A 225 4.03 34.04 3.62
C LEU A 225 5.55 34.26 3.44
N LYS A 226 6.30 33.20 3.12
CA LYS A 226 7.74 33.22 2.90
C LYS A 226 8.14 33.17 1.41
N GLY A 227 7.16 33.07 0.49
CA GLY A 227 7.42 32.91 -0.95
C GLY A 227 8.01 31.55 -1.33
N GLU A 228 7.92 30.55 -0.46
CA GLU A 228 8.40 29.19 -0.69
C GLU A 228 7.31 28.31 -1.31
N ASN A 229 7.67 27.19 -1.93
CA ASN A 229 6.70 26.25 -2.50
C ASN A 229 5.75 25.75 -1.38
N PRO A 230 4.44 26.02 -1.47
CA PRO A 230 3.50 25.61 -0.44
C PRO A 230 3.14 24.12 -0.56
N PHE A 231 3.40 23.49 -1.71
CA PHE A 231 3.18 22.07 -1.96
C PHE A 231 4.35 21.24 -1.44
N VAL A 232 4.25 20.87 -0.18
CA VAL A 232 5.24 20.03 0.50
C VAL A 232 4.70 18.64 0.77
N LYS A 233 5.56 17.65 0.56
CA LYS A 233 5.42 16.33 1.20
C LYS A 233 6.32 16.35 2.42
N LEU A 234 5.82 15.84 3.54
CA LEU A 234 6.54 15.80 4.80
C LEU A 234 6.99 14.36 5.04
N LEU A 235 8.29 14.17 5.26
CA LEU A 235 8.83 12.91 5.75
C LEU A 235 9.08 13.06 7.25
N GLN A 236 8.33 12.30 8.06
CA GLN A 236 8.41 12.34 9.51
C GLN A 236 8.85 10.97 10.03
N VAL A 237 9.78 10.94 10.99
CA VAL A 237 10.28 9.69 11.57
C VAL A 237 9.80 9.59 13.01
N TYR A 238 9.08 8.51 13.30
CA TYR A 238 8.52 8.21 14.61
C TYR A 238 9.27 7.05 15.23
N SER A 239 9.64 7.18 16.50
CA SER A 239 10.11 6.04 17.29
C SER A 239 8.90 5.29 17.83
N VAL A 240 8.82 4.00 17.55
CA VAL A 240 7.78 3.12 18.10
C VAL A 240 8.39 2.28 19.21
N SER A 241 7.76 2.33 20.38
CA SER A 241 8.15 1.51 21.51
C SER A 241 7.50 0.15 21.39
N VAL A 242 8.31 -0.90 21.34
CA VAL A 242 7.86 -2.28 21.50
C VAL A 242 7.43 -2.43 22.96
N ARG A 243 6.12 -2.55 23.21
CA ARG A 243 5.58 -2.91 24.53
C ARG A 243 4.64 -4.09 24.36
#